data_AF-A0A370NKF7-F1
#
_entry.id   AF-A0A370NKF7-F1
#
_cell.length_a   1.000
_cell.length_b   1.000
_cell.length_c   1.000
_cell.angle_alpha   90.00
_cell.angle_beta   90.00
_cell.angle_gamma   90.00
#
_symmetry.space_group_name_H-M   'P 1'
#
loop_
_entity.id
_entity.type
_entity.pdbx_description
1 polymer ?
#
loop_
_entity_poly.entity_id
_entity_poly.type
_entity_poly.pdbx_seq_one_letter_code
_entity_poly.pdbx_strand_id
1 'polypeptide(L)'
;MKELNLGTRPRDERTFAAPDEPLYRELATIDALTFRRMLDRVFWHPPADSLRFEVRAIPSEQGSEYTVTAIMDGVGEVWFDADTIPARWDAIATFELSWSLSQLQAAQHDLDAVGFEKPGGKPGIERMPDYSSIQDPAEAGGYRWQVINRLRKAGVDLK
;
A
#
# COMPACT_ATOMS: atom_id res chain seq x y z
N MET A 1 9.51 -14.88 14.11
CA MET A 1 9.06 -14.03 13.00
C MET A 1 7.76 -14.64 12.49
N LYS A 2 6.73 -13.81 12.36
CA LYS A 2 5.37 -14.20 11.96
C LYS A 2 5.01 -13.51 10.66
N GLU A 3 4.31 -14.23 9.80
CA GLU A 3 3.86 -13.70 8.52
C GLU A 3 2.33 -13.82 8.41
N LEU A 4 1.69 -12.80 7.85
CA LEU A 4 0.26 -12.79 7.60
C LEU A 4 -0.03 -12.27 6.19
N ASN A 5 -0.77 -13.03 5.40
CA ASN A 5 -1.23 -12.60 4.08
C ASN A 5 -2.45 -11.68 4.24
N LEU A 6 -2.37 -10.48 3.67
CA LEU A 6 -3.41 -9.44 3.73
C LEU A 6 -4.19 -9.30 2.42
N GLY A 7 -3.87 -10.11 1.40
CA GLY A 7 -4.41 -9.96 0.05
C GLY A 7 -3.79 -8.78 -0.70
N THR A 8 -4.39 -8.40 -1.81
CA THR A 8 -3.84 -7.40 -2.75
C THR A 8 -4.33 -5.97 -2.48
N ARG A 9 -5.42 -5.81 -1.74
CA ARG A 9 -6.17 -4.55 -1.57
C ARG A 9 -7.04 -4.56 -0.31
N PRO A 10 -7.62 -3.40 0.11
CA PRO A 10 -8.61 -3.34 1.16
C PRO A 10 -9.81 -4.25 0.90
N ARG A 11 -10.38 -4.82 1.95
CA ARG A 11 -11.36 -5.92 1.86
C ARG A 11 -12.67 -5.60 1.12
N ASP A 12 -13.10 -4.34 1.09
CA ASP A 12 -14.34 -3.92 0.43
C ASP A 12 -14.08 -3.37 -0.99
N GLU A 13 -12.81 -3.34 -1.44
CA GLU A 13 -12.44 -2.84 -2.75
C GLU A 13 -12.54 -3.93 -3.81
N ARG A 14 -13.07 -3.54 -4.98
CA ARG A 14 -13.24 -4.47 -6.10
C ARG A 14 -11.91 -4.74 -6.79
N THR A 15 -11.80 -5.94 -7.34
CA THR A 15 -10.72 -6.33 -8.23
C THR A 15 -10.83 -5.59 -9.57
N PHE A 16 -9.74 -5.00 -10.05
CA PHE A 16 -9.70 -4.38 -11.40
C PHE A 16 -9.68 -5.42 -12.54
N ALA A 17 -8.98 -6.53 -12.35
CA ALA A 17 -8.91 -7.63 -13.32
C ALA A 17 -8.76 -8.99 -12.63
N ALA A 18 -9.44 -10.02 -13.12
CA ALA A 18 -9.28 -11.41 -12.72
C ALA A 18 -7.97 -12.01 -13.29
N PRO A 19 -7.41 -13.10 -12.71
CA PRO A 19 -6.14 -13.68 -13.14
C PRO A 19 -6.02 -14.04 -14.64
N ASP A 20 -7.14 -14.37 -15.27
CA ASP A 20 -7.25 -14.74 -16.69
C ASP A 20 -7.54 -13.56 -17.62
N GLU A 21 -7.71 -12.35 -17.08
CA GLU A 21 -8.01 -11.15 -17.85
C GLU A 21 -6.73 -10.41 -18.33
N PRO A 22 -6.80 -9.67 -19.46
CA PRO A 22 -5.69 -8.85 -19.91
C PRO A 22 -5.21 -7.87 -18.84
N LEU A 23 -3.89 -7.65 -18.79
CA LEU A 23 -3.22 -6.75 -17.84
C LEU A 23 -3.37 -7.13 -16.36
N TYR A 24 -3.84 -8.34 -16.06
CA TYR A 24 -4.00 -8.79 -14.68
C TYR A 24 -2.74 -8.54 -13.85
N ARG A 25 -1.57 -8.94 -14.38
CA ARG A 25 -0.28 -8.79 -13.71
C ARG A 25 0.00 -7.34 -13.34
N GLU A 26 -0.16 -6.43 -14.30
CA GLU A 26 0.09 -5.00 -14.15
C GLU A 26 -0.88 -4.40 -13.13
N LEU A 27 -2.18 -4.67 -13.26
CA LEU A 27 -3.22 -4.15 -12.38
C LEU A 27 -3.12 -4.69 -10.95
N ALA A 28 -2.88 -5.99 -10.79
CA ALA A 28 -2.68 -6.60 -9.48
C ALA A 28 -1.40 -6.09 -8.80
N THR A 29 -0.35 -5.79 -9.57
CA THR A 29 0.88 -5.17 -9.05
C THR A 29 0.62 -3.73 -8.59
N ILE A 30 -0.13 -2.95 -9.37
CA ILE A 30 -0.53 -1.58 -9.01
C ILE A 30 -1.33 -1.58 -7.70
N ASP A 31 -2.33 -2.47 -7.58
CA ASP A 31 -3.10 -2.65 -6.34
C ASP A 31 -2.20 -3.00 -5.16
N ALA A 32 -1.38 -4.06 -5.29
CA ALA A 32 -0.55 -4.55 -4.19
C ALA A 32 0.46 -3.51 -3.71
N LEU A 33 1.11 -2.79 -4.63
CA LEU A 33 2.07 -1.76 -4.28
C LEU A 33 1.40 -0.56 -3.59
N THR A 34 0.21 -0.19 -4.05
CA THR A 34 -0.57 0.90 -3.44
C THR A 34 -1.06 0.51 -2.06
N PHE A 35 -1.58 -0.71 -1.91
CA PHE A 35 -2.00 -1.23 -0.62
C PHE A 35 -0.84 -1.34 0.37
N ARG A 36 0.32 -1.83 -0.06
CA ARG A 36 1.54 -1.85 0.76
C ARG A 36 1.88 -0.46 1.32
N ARG A 37 1.85 0.59 0.49
CA ARG A 37 2.16 1.96 0.91
C ARG A 37 1.08 2.57 1.79
N MET A 38 -0.19 2.24 1.54
CA MET A 38 -1.28 2.58 2.44
C MET A 38 -1.09 1.95 3.81
N LEU A 39 -0.73 0.66 3.87
CA LEU A 39 -0.42 -0.02 5.13
C LEU A 39 0.78 0.60 5.85
N ASP A 40 1.83 0.99 5.13
CA ASP A 40 2.95 1.75 5.70
C ASP A 40 2.42 3.02 6.42
N ARG A 41 1.43 3.75 5.87
CA ARG A 41 0.82 4.93 6.51
C ARG A 41 -0.11 4.57 7.67
N VAL A 42 -1.00 3.60 7.48
CA VAL A 42 -1.99 3.14 8.46
C VAL A 42 -1.30 2.65 9.74
N PHE A 43 -0.15 2.01 9.61
CA PHE A 43 0.67 1.57 10.73
C PHE A 43 1.76 2.59 11.10
N TRP A 44 1.62 3.86 10.71
CA TRP A 44 2.51 4.96 11.11
C TRP A 44 4.01 4.69 10.86
N HIS A 45 4.32 4.21 9.65
CA HIS A 45 5.67 3.96 9.14
C HIS A 45 6.54 3.14 10.11
N PRO A 46 6.17 1.88 10.37
CA PRO A 46 6.88 1.04 11.33
C PRO A 46 8.36 0.85 10.92
N PRO A 47 9.28 0.67 11.89
CA PRO A 47 10.63 0.21 11.61
C PRO A 47 10.58 -1.14 10.88
N ALA A 48 11.30 -1.25 9.76
CA ALA A 48 11.22 -2.41 8.86
C ALA A 48 11.68 -3.74 9.50
N ASP A 49 12.50 -3.67 10.55
CA ASP A 49 12.94 -4.82 11.33
C ASP A 49 11.83 -5.35 12.25
N SER A 50 10.89 -4.49 12.66
CA SER A 50 9.78 -4.85 13.53
C SER A 50 8.54 -5.25 12.76
N LEU A 51 8.06 -4.39 11.86
CA LEU A 51 6.92 -4.64 10.99
C LEU A 51 7.22 -4.08 9.61
N ARG A 52 7.09 -4.91 8.58
CA ARG A 52 7.14 -4.47 7.19
C ARG A 52 6.10 -5.17 6.34
N PHE A 53 5.72 -4.52 5.25
CA PHE A 53 4.80 -5.05 4.26
C PHE A 53 5.54 -5.34 2.97
N GLU A 54 5.44 -6.57 2.48
CA GLU A 54 6.09 -7.01 1.25
C GLU A 54 5.05 -7.45 0.23
N VAL A 55 5.21 -7.00 -1.03
CA VAL A 55 4.45 -7.58 -2.15
C VAL A 55 5.12 -8.88 -2.56
N ARG A 56 4.35 -9.96 -2.60
CA ARG A 56 4.79 -11.28 -3.03
C ARG A 56 3.95 -11.72 -4.23
N ALA A 57 4.62 -12.31 -5.22
CA ALA A 57 3.98 -13.05 -6.29
C ALA A 57 3.99 -14.53 -5.90
N ILE A 58 2.82 -15.08 -5.60
CA ILE A 58 2.63 -16.47 -5.19
C ILE A 58 2.18 -17.26 -6.43
N PRO A 59 2.89 -18.32 -6.84
CA PRO A 59 2.44 -19.16 -7.94
C PRO A 59 1.04 -19.74 -7.69
N SER A 60 0.16 -19.68 -8.69
CA SER A 60 -1.19 -20.26 -8.65
C SER A 60 -1.52 -21.00 -9.96
N GLU A 61 -2.62 -21.75 -10.00
CA GLU A 61 -3.05 -22.48 -11.20
C GLU A 61 -3.32 -21.55 -12.40
N GLN A 62 -3.65 -20.28 -12.14
CA GLN A 62 -3.95 -19.26 -13.14
C GLN A 62 -2.75 -18.34 -13.43
N GLY A 63 -1.57 -18.61 -12.87
CA GLY A 63 -0.37 -17.82 -13.06
C GLY A 63 0.30 -17.42 -11.75
N SER A 64 0.21 -16.14 -11.37
CA SER A 64 0.78 -15.64 -10.11
C SER A 64 -0.20 -14.71 -9.42
N GLU A 65 -0.55 -15.03 -8.19
CA GLU A 65 -1.34 -14.15 -7.33
C GLU A 65 -0.44 -13.16 -6.61
N TYR A 66 -0.77 -11.87 -6.70
CA TYR A 66 -0.02 -10.81 -6.04
C TYR A 66 -0.68 -10.50 -4.71
N THR A 67 0.08 -10.61 -3.61
CA THR A 67 -0.44 -10.36 -2.27
C THR A 67 0.51 -9.50 -1.46
N VAL A 68 -0.02 -8.70 -0.55
CA VAL A 68 0.76 -8.01 0.47
C VAL A 68 0.83 -8.89 1.72
N THR A 69 2.05 -9.20 2.15
CA THR A 69 2.32 -9.95 3.38
C THR A 69 2.87 -9.01 4.44
N ALA A 70 2.23 -8.99 5.62
CA ALA A 70 2.82 -8.40 6.82
C ALA A 70 3.84 -9.36 7.42
N ILE A 71 5.05 -8.88 7.64
CA ILE A 71 6.15 -9.62 8.28
C ILE A 71 6.47 -8.93 9.59
N MET A 72 6.37 -9.68 10.69
CA MET A 72 6.41 -9.18 12.05
C MET A 72 7.45 -9.90 12.89
N ASP A 73 8.20 -9.15 13.69
CA ASP A 73 8.88 -9.65 14.87
C ASP A 73 7.97 -9.52 16.12
N GLY A 74 8.52 -9.82 17.31
CA GLY A 74 7.73 -9.75 18.55
C GLY A 74 7.16 -8.35 18.86
N VAL A 75 7.86 -7.27 18.48
CA VAL A 75 7.36 -5.89 18.62
C VAL A 75 6.36 -5.59 17.50
N GLY A 76 6.63 -6.06 16.29
CA GLY A 76 5.73 -5.97 15.15
C GLY A 76 4.36 -6.59 15.42
N GLU A 77 4.30 -7.69 16.17
CA GLU A 77 3.04 -8.32 16.57
C GLU A 77 2.20 -7.46 17.52
N VAL A 78 2.83 -6.58 18.30
CA VAL A 78 2.13 -5.58 19.13
C VAL A 78 1.71 -4.38 18.28
N TRP A 79 2.56 -3.99 17.33
CA TRP A 79 2.34 -2.86 16.46
C TRP A 79 1.14 -3.09 15.52
N PHE A 80 1.09 -4.29 14.95
CA PHE A 80 0.12 -4.72 13.96
C PHE A 80 -1.21 -5.15 14.60
N ASP A 81 -2.30 -4.76 13.96
CA ASP A 81 -3.65 -5.12 14.33
C ASP A 81 -4.49 -5.15 13.05
N ALA A 82 -5.00 -6.34 12.69
CA ALA A 82 -5.74 -6.54 11.45
C ALA A 82 -7.04 -5.70 11.41
N ASP A 83 -7.65 -5.43 12.57
CA ASP A 83 -8.88 -4.64 12.65
C ASP A 83 -8.64 -3.15 12.37
N THR A 84 -7.38 -2.71 12.38
CA THR A 84 -6.99 -1.35 12.01
C THR A 84 -6.92 -1.14 10.49
N ILE A 85 -6.87 -2.22 9.70
CA ILE A 85 -6.80 -2.11 8.24
C ILE A 85 -8.11 -1.50 7.71
N PRO A 86 -8.07 -0.33 7.05
CA PRO A 86 -9.28 0.26 6.52
C PRO A 86 -9.89 -0.64 5.44
N ALA A 87 -11.22 -0.68 5.39
CA ALA A 87 -11.92 -1.54 4.45
C ALA A 87 -11.88 -1.00 3.01
N ARG A 88 -11.51 0.27 2.84
CA ARG A 88 -11.50 1.00 1.56
C ARG A 88 -10.20 1.78 1.39
N TRP A 89 -9.91 2.22 0.18
CA TRP A 89 -8.75 3.08 -0.10
C TRP A 89 -8.82 4.42 0.64
N ASP A 90 -7.69 4.87 1.18
CA ASP A 90 -7.56 6.26 1.64
C ASP A 90 -7.43 7.22 0.43
N ALA A 91 -7.49 8.52 0.69
CA ALA A 91 -7.38 9.52 -0.37
C ALA A 91 -6.07 9.36 -1.14
N ILE A 92 -4.95 9.18 -0.43
CA ILE A 92 -3.63 9.03 -1.04
C ILE A 92 -3.57 7.82 -1.98
N ALA A 93 -4.03 6.66 -1.54
CA ALA A 93 -4.09 5.44 -2.32
C ALA A 93 -4.94 5.64 -3.58
N THR A 94 -6.04 6.41 -3.48
CA THR A 94 -6.86 6.76 -4.64
C THR A 94 -6.08 7.58 -5.68
N PHE A 95 -5.26 8.55 -5.25
CA PHE A 95 -4.38 9.31 -6.15
C PHE A 95 -3.24 8.45 -6.70
N GLU A 96 -2.63 7.58 -5.89
CA GLU A 96 -1.60 6.64 -6.33
C GLU A 96 -2.12 5.67 -7.39
N LEU A 97 -3.32 5.12 -7.20
CA LEU A 97 -4.01 4.27 -8.18
C LEU A 97 -4.28 5.05 -9.46
N SER A 98 -4.89 6.24 -9.36
CA SER A 98 -5.23 7.06 -10.52
C SER A 98 -3.99 7.41 -11.36
N TRP A 99 -2.90 7.78 -10.69
CA TRP A 99 -1.62 8.05 -11.34
C TRP A 99 -1.03 6.78 -11.97
N SER A 100 -0.99 5.65 -11.23
CA SER A 100 -0.40 4.41 -11.75
C SER A 100 -1.17 3.87 -12.96
N LEU A 101 -2.51 3.98 -12.94
CA LEU A 101 -3.38 3.63 -14.05
C LEU A 101 -3.19 4.56 -15.24
N SER A 102 -3.01 5.87 -15.04
CA SER A 102 -2.71 6.79 -16.14
C SER A 102 -1.37 6.49 -16.78
N GLN A 103 -0.35 6.12 -16.00
CA GLN A 103 0.95 5.69 -16.55
C GLN A 103 0.80 4.39 -17.37
N LEU A 104 0.05 3.41 -16.85
CA LEU A 104 -0.21 2.16 -17.57
C LEU A 104 -0.93 2.42 -18.89
N GLN A 105 -2.01 3.23 -18.88
CA GLN A 105 -2.77 3.56 -20.07
C GLN A 105 -1.91 4.32 -21.10
N ALA A 106 -1.11 5.29 -20.65
CA ALA A 106 -0.20 6.01 -21.53
C ALA A 106 0.81 5.07 -22.21
N ALA A 107 1.41 4.16 -21.44
CA ALA A 107 2.34 3.16 -21.97
C ALA A 107 1.69 2.20 -22.96
N GLN A 108 0.42 1.82 -22.75
CA GLN A 108 -0.31 0.94 -23.69
C GLN A 108 -0.61 1.61 -25.04
N HIS A 109 -0.74 2.93 -25.06
CA HIS A 109 -1.15 3.69 -26.24
C HIS A 109 -0.02 4.51 -26.87
N ASP A 110 1.22 4.35 -26.38
CA ASP A 110 2.38 5.14 -26.81
C ASP A 110 2.11 6.66 -26.70
N LEU A 111 1.46 7.05 -25.61
CA LEU A 111 1.11 8.43 -25.29
C LEU A 111 2.01 8.96 -24.18
N ASP A 112 2.18 10.28 -24.13
CA ASP A 112 2.68 10.94 -22.94
C ASP A 112 1.62 10.86 -21.83
N ALA A 113 2.02 10.41 -20.65
CA ALA A 113 1.11 10.37 -19.51
C ALA A 113 0.70 11.79 -19.11
N VAL A 114 -0.58 11.98 -18.80
CA VAL A 114 -1.10 13.25 -18.29
C VAL A 114 -0.61 13.42 -16.85
N GLY A 115 0.56 14.04 -16.69
CA GLY A 115 1.07 14.42 -15.37
C GLY A 115 0.29 15.64 -14.85
N PHE A 116 -0.39 15.50 -13.71
CA PHE A 116 -0.62 16.65 -12.85
C PHE A 116 0.75 17.28 -12.60
N GLU A 117 0.91 18.56 -12.95
CA GLU A 117 2.21 19.24 -12.98
C GLU A 117 3.09 18.88 -11.78
N LYS A 118 4.22 18.27 -12.09
CA LYS A 118 5.29 18.01 -11.14
C LYS A 118 5.94 19.34 -10.76
N PRO A 119 6.34 19.57 -9.50
CA PRO A 119 7.47 20.45 -9.23
C PRO A 119 8.74 19.79 -9.80
N GLY A 120 9.04 20.05 -11.08
CA GLY A 120 10.36 19.92 -11.72
C GLY A 120 11.04 18.54 -11.79
N GLY A 121 10.64 17.64 -12.71
CA GLY A 121 11.49 16.47 -13.01
C GLY A 121 11.16 15.71 -14.29
N LYS A 122 12.20 15.27 -15.01
CA LYS A 122 12.18 14.64 -16.34
C LYS A 122 11.31 13.35 -16.44
N PRO A 123 10.74 13.05 -17.63
CA PRO A 123 10.04 11.79 -17.92
C PRO A 123 10.96 10.57 -17.79
N GLY A 124 10.42 9.44 -17.34
CA GLY A 124 11.14 8.14 -17.30
C GLY A 124 11.96 7.82 -16.04
N ILE A 125 12.07 8.76 -15.08
CA ILE A 125 12.64 8.54 -13.73
C ILE A 125 11.60 8.95 -12.67
N GLU A 126 10.33 8.72 -12.96
CA GLU A 126 9.24 9.23 -12.15
C GLU A 126 9.08 8.39 -10.90
N ARG A 127 9.75 8.82 -9.82
CA ARG A 127 9.32 8.49 -8.47
C ARG A 127 7.87 8.94 -8.34
N MET A 128 7.01 8.05 -7.89
CA MET A 128 5.60 8.34 -7.68
C MET A 128 5.45 9.66 -6.88
N PRO A 129 4.53 10.56 -7.28
CA PRO A 129 4.36 11.83 -6.60
C PRO A 129 4.10 11.64 -5.11
N ASP A 130 4.62 12.56 -4.30
CA ASP A 130 4.34 12.57 -2.87
C ASP A 130 2.97 13.23 -2.64
N TYR A 131 1.99 12.38 -2.30
CA TYR A 131 0.64 12.79 -1.95
C TYR A 131 0.45 12.93 -0.43
N SER A 132 1.50 12.92 0.39
CA SER A 132 1.36 13.08 1.84
C SER A 132 0.66 14.39 2.26
N SER A 133 0.77 15.45 1.44
CA SER A 133 0.14 16.75 1.68
C SER A 133 -1.39 16.73 1.63
N ILE A 134 -2.00 15.71 1.00
CA ILE A 134 -3.45 15.55 0.93
C ILE A 134 -4.01 14.61 2.01
N GLN A 135 -3.15 14.04 2.87
CA GLN A 135 -3.62 13.23 3.99
C GLN A 135 -4.43 14.10 4.95
N ASP A 136 -5.59 13.61 5.39
CA ASP A 136 -6.32 14.28 6.47
C ASP A 136 -5.46 14.23 7.76
N PRO A 137 -5.11 15.38 8.37
CA PRO A 137 -4.33 15.40 9.61
C PRO A 137 -4.99 14.64 10.76
N ALA A 138 -6.33 14.61 10.83
CA ALA A 138 -7.06 13.89 11.86
C ALA A 138 -6.94 12.38 11.66
N GLU A 139 -7.01 11.90 10.41
CA GLU A 139 -6.79 10.50 10.05
C GLU A 139 -5.36 10.07 10.39
N ALA A 140 -4.35 10.84 9.95
CA ALA A 140 -2.95 10.59 10.26
C ALA A 140 -2.68 10.56 11.78
N GLY A 141 -3.31 11.48 12.51
CA GLY A 141 -3.28 11.50 13.98
C GLY A 141 -3.92 10.24 14.59
N GLY A 142 -5.05 9.78 14.04
CA GLY A 142 -5.74 8.57 14.46
C GLY A 142 -4.86 7.32 14.34
N TYR A 143 -4.24 7.10 13.18
CA TYR A 143 -3.32 5.99 12.95
C TYR A 143 -2.15 5.99 13.94
N ARG A 144 -1.51 7.15 14.12
CA ARG A 144 -0.44 7.33 15.11
C ARG A 144 -0.90 6.96 16.52
N TRP A 145 -2.06 7.46 16.96
CA TRP A 145 -2.56 7.20 18.31
C TRP A 145 -2.93 5.75 18.54
N GLN A 146 -3.49 5.05 17.54
CA GLN A 146 -3.79 3.62 17.64
C GLN A 146 -2.51 2.81 17.90
N VAL A 147 -1.45 3.07 17.12
CA VAL A 147 -0.14 2.42 17.31
C VAL A 147 0.45 2.74 18.69
N ILE A 148 0.51 4.02 19.07
CA ILE A 148 1.07 4.44 20.37
C ILE A 148 0.33 3.76 21.53
N ASN A 149 -1.00 3.71 21.45
CA ASN A 149 -1.81 3.09 22.50
C ASN A 149 -1.55 1.58 22.61
N ARG A 150 -1.36 0.87 21.49
CA ARG A 150 -0.98 -0.55 21.49
C ARG A 150 0.39 -0.76 22.13
N LEU A 151 1.40 -0.01 21.69
CA LEU A 151 2.76 -0.11 22.22
C LEU A 151 2.82 0.20 23.73
N ARG A 152 2.12 1.26 24.17
CA ARG A 152 2.01 1.61 25.59
C ARG A 152 1.33 0.49 26.40
N LYS A 153 0.24 -0.08 25.89
CA LYS A 153 -0.50 -1.17 26.56
C LYS A 153 0.37 -2.41 26.75
N ALA A 154 1.30 -2.66 25.83
CA ALA A 154 2.25 -3.76 25.90
C ALA A 154 3.52 -3.44 26.72
N GLY A 155 3.66 -2.21 27.24
CA GLY A 155 4.85 -1.79 27.99
C GLY A 155 6.09 -1.60 27.12
N VAL A 156 5.94 -1.42 25.81
CA VAL A 156 7.05 -1.11 24.90
C VAL A 156 7.46 0.35 25.11
N ASP A 157 8.74 0.57 25.41
CA ASP A 157 9.28 1.91 25.62
C ASP A 157 9.39 2.67 24.29
N LEU A 158 8.73 3.83 24.23
CA LEU A 158 8.72 4.72 23.08
C LEU A 158 9.77 5.80 23.32
N LYS A 159 11.06 5.45 23.21
CA LYS A 159 12.15 6.43 23.30
C LYS A 159 12.32 7.21 22.00
#